data_AF-A0A7X6X659-F1
#
_entry.id   AF-A0A7X6X659-F1
#
_cell.length_a   1.000
_cell.length_b   1.000
_cell.length_c   1.000
_cell.angle_alpha   90.00
_cell.angle_beta   90.00
_cell.angle_gamma   90.00
#
_symmetry.space_group_name_H-M   'P 1'
#
loop_
_entity.id
_entity.type
_entity.pdbx_description
1 polymer ?
#
loop_
_entity_poly.entity_id
_entity_poly.type
_entity_poly.pdbx_seq_one_letter_code
_entity_poly.pdbx_strand_id
1 'polypeptide(L)' 'QDEIGTPYCVTFDFDSLEDNQVTIRERDSMDQLRLPINELVDYFAGKFDLP' A
#
# COMPACT_ATOMS: atom_id res chain seq x y z
N GLN A 1 4.61 -12.87 6.33
CA GLN A 1 3.73 -11.73 6.61
C GLN A 1 2.25 -12.12 6.46
N ASP A 2 1.97 -13.34 5.97
CA ASP A 2 0.64 -13.87 5.67
C ASP A 2 -0.18 -14.34 6.88
N GLU A 3 0.41 -14.43 8.08
CA GLU A 3 -0.21 -15.10 9.24
C GLU A 3 -0.81 -14.17 10.32
N ILE A 4 -0.75 -12.83 10.15
CA ILE A 4 -1.42 -11.90 11.08
C ILE A 4 -2.06 -10.77 10.28
N GLY A 5 -3.29 -10.97 9.77
CA GLY A 5 -4.30 -9.91 9.59
C GLY A 5 -3.96 -8.60 8.87
N THR A 6 -2.84 -8.45 8.14
CA THR A 6 -2.50 -7.21 7.44
C THR A 6 -2.97 -7.30 5.98
N PRO A 7 -4.13 -6.72 5.61
CA PRO A 7 -4.67 -6.80 4.25
C PRO A 7 -3.81 -6.05 3.21
N TYR A 8 -3.05 -5.04 3.65
CA TYR A 8 -2.25 -4.17 2.78
C TYR A 8 -0.79 -4.15 3.20
N CYS A 9 0.12 -4.40 2.26
CA CYS A 9 1.57 -4.24 2.46
C CYS A 9 2.07 -3.07 1.60
N VAL A 10 2.70 -2.08 2.22
CA VAL A 10 3.29 -0.93 1.52
C VAL A 10 4.81 -1.09 1.50
N THR A 11 5.39 -1.11 0.31
CA THR A 11 6.82 -1.13 0.07
C THR A 11 7.30 0.26 -0.30
N PHE A 12 8.30 0.74 0.44
CA PHE A 12 9.06 1.94 0.16
C PHE A 12 10.55 1.56 0.13
N ASP A 13 11.20 1.78 -1.00
CA ASP A 13 12.57 1.35 -1.26
C ASP A 13 13.41 2.49 -1.88
N PHE A 14 14.63 2.20 -2.34
CA PHE A 14 15.50 3.23 -2.89
C PHE A 14 14.96 3.86 -4.17
N ASP A 15 14.24 3.10 -5.00
CA ASP A 15 13.59 3.66 -6.19
C ASP A 15 12.47 4.63 -5.78
N SER A 16 11.76 4.36 -4.67
CA SER A 16 10.77 5.27 -4.10
C SER A 16 11.33 6.63 -3.67
N LEU A 17 12.60 6.69 -3.27
CA LEU A 17 13.27 7.94 -2.91
C LEU A 17 13.56 8.82 -4.14
N GLU A 18 13.81 8.19 -5.29
CA GLU A 18 14.10 8.92 -6.53
C GLU A 18 12.82 9.38 -7.22
N ASP A 19 11.75 8.58 -7.18
CA ASP A 19 10.54 8.85 -7.95
C ASP A 19 9.29 9.19 -7.12
N ASN A 20 9.41 9.23 -5.80
CA ASN A 20 8.33 9.53 -4.85
C ASN A 20 7.11 8.62 -4.99
N GLN A 21 7.29 7.37 -5.43
CA GLN A 21 6.23 6.39 -5.56
C GLN A 21 6.39 5.22 -4.59
N VAL A 22 5.27 4.73 -4.08
CA VAL A 22 5.19 3.54 -3.22
C VAL A 22 4.42 2.45 -3.92
N THR A 23 4.77 1.21 -3.59
CA THR A 23 4.05 0.03 -4.08
C THR A 23 3.21 -0.54 -2.96
N ILE A 24 1.91 -0.64 -3.18
CA ILE A 24 0.97 -1.30 -2.28
C ILE A 24 0.63 -2.67 -2.86
N ARG A 25 0.74 -3.70 -2.04
CA ARG A 25 0.28 -5.05 -2.34
C ARG A 25 -0.93 -5.38 -1.47
N GLU A 26 -2.05 -5.68 -2.11
CA GLU A 26 -3.25 -6.17 -1.42
C GLU A 26 -3.16 -7.70 -1.34
N ARG A 27 -3.32 -8.25 -0.13
CA ARG A 27 -3.18 -9.69 0.10
C ARG A 27 -4.36 -10.46 -0.51
N ASP A 28 -5.57 -9.95 -0.33
CA ASP A 28 -6.80 -10.64 -0.69
C ASP A 28 -7.02 -10.70 -2.21
N SER A 29 -6.77 -9.60 -2.93
CA SER A 29 -6.88 -9.58 -4.41
C SER A 29 -5.60 -10.00 -5.13
N MET A 30 -4.47 -10.15 -4.41
CA MET A 30 -3.12 -10.35 -4.97
C MET A 30 -2.64 -9.22 -5.90
N ASP A 31 -3.33 -8.08 -5.89
CA ASP A 31 -3.00 -6.92 -6.72
C ASP A 31 -1.79 -6.15 -6.20
N GLN A 32 -1.05 -5.55 -7.13
CA GLN A 32 0.02 -4.60 -6.85
C GLN A 32 -0.31 -3.27 -7.52
N LEU A 33 -0.36 -2.22 -6.73
CA LEU A 33 -0.62 -0.86 -7.17
C LEU A 33 0.58 0.01 -6.84
N ARG A 34 1.09 0.74 -7.84
CA ARG A 34 2.13 1.74 -7.64
C ARG A 34 1.53 3.12 -7.76
N LEU A 35 1.69 3.93 -6.73
CA LEU A 35 1.13 5.28 -6.67
C LEU A 35 2.09 6.25 -6.00
N PRO A 36 1.95 7.56 -6.27
CA PRO A 36 2.65 8.60 -5.53
C PRO A 36 2.41 8.54 -4.02
N ILE A 37 3.43 8.87 -3.22
CA ILE A 37 3.35 8.85 -1.75
C ILE A 37 2.28 9.82 -1.22
N ASN A 38 2.07 10.95 -1.90
CA ASN A 38 1.04 11.92 -1.52
C ASN A 38 -0.39 11.39 -1.70
N GLU A 39 -0.61 10.45 -2.63
CA GLU A 39 -1.90 9.79 -2.85
C GLU A 39 -2.13 8.61 -1.90
N LEU A 40 -1.10 8.17 -1.17
CA LEU A 40 -1.17 7.03 -0.25
C LEU A 40 -2.24 7.21 0.82
N VAL A 41 -2.36 8.40 1.38
CA VAL A 41 -3.33 8.72 2.44
C VAL A 41 -4.75 8.67 1.89
N ASP A 42 -4.99 9.27 0.73
CA ASP A 42 -6.29 9.25 0.06
C ASP A 42 -6.68 7.84 -0.41
N TYR A 43 -5.71 7.06 -0.89
CA TYR A 43 -5.93 5.66 -1.29
C TYR A 43 -6.46 4.82 -0.12
N PHE A 44 -5.93 5.05 1.08
CA PHE A 44 -6.35 4.35 2.29
C PHE A 44 -7.53 5.00 3.02
N ALA A 45 -7.87 6.25 2.69
CA ALA A 45 -9.02 6.95 3.27
C ALA A 45 -10.31 6.20 2.91
N GLY A 46 -10.97 5.62 3.94
CA GLY A 46 -12.18 4.80 3.76
C GLY A 46 -11.93 3.32 3.44
N LYS A 47 -10.66 2.88 3.31
CA LYS A 47 -10.31 1.45 3.20
C LYS A 47 -10.18 0.75 4.55
N PHE A 48 -10.01 1.53 5.63
CA PHE A 48 -9.89 1.02 7.01
C PHE A 48 -11.20 1.15 7.80
N ASP A 49 -12.34 0.93 7.15
CA ASP A 49 -13.60 0.72 7.88
C ASP A 49 -13.53 -0.65 8.57
N LEU A 50 -12.79 -0.68 9.68
CA LEU A 50 -12.73 -1.81 10.58
C LEU A 50 -13.96 -1.74 11.50
N PRO A 51 -14.77 -2.80 11.58
CA PRO A 51 -15.94 -2.85 12.46
C PRO A 51 -15.57 -2.79 13.95
#